data_AF-A0A508TGB0-F1
#
_entry.id   AF-A0A508TGB0-F1
#
_cell.length_a   1.000
_cell.length_b   1.000
_cell.length_c   1.000
_cell.angle_alpha   90.00
_cell.angle_beta   90.00
_cell.angle_gamma   90.00
#
_symmetry.space_group_name_H-M   'P 1'
#
loop_
_entity.id
_entity.type
_entity.pdbx_description
1 polymer ?
#
loop_
_entity_poly.entity_id
_entity_poly.type
_entity_poly.pdbx_seq_one_letter_code
_entity_poly.pdbx_strand_id
1 'polypeptide(L)'
;MKCPNCGQGHLFGRFLKVIDSCKACGEDYTPQRADDLPAYLVIAIVGHLVVPALLAVEMAYSPPAWLQLLIWMPVTGLAALFLLQPVKGTIVGLQWQTGMHGFEAARRHRDGEARDGDARLPNFISKELVP
;
A
#
# COMPACT_ATOMS: atom_id res chain seq x y z
N MET A 1 -8.77 0.06 1.28
CA MET A 1 -7.78 -1.04 1.34
C MET A 1 -8.07 -1.95 2.51
N LYS A 2 -7.83 -3.25 2.31
CA LYS A 2 -8.07 -4.31 3.29
C LYS A 2 -6.79 -4.62 4.08
N CYS A 3 -6.96 -5.17 5.27
CA CYS A 3 -5.89 -5.68 6.12
C CYS A 3 -5.14 -6.81 5.38
N PRO A 4 -3.79 -6.77 5.33
CA PRO A 4 -3.01 -7.79 4.63
C PRO A 4 -2.99 -9.14 5.36
N ASN A 5 -3.27 -9.17 6.68
CA ASN A 5 -3.36 -10.40 7.46
C ASN A 5 -4.72 -11.10 7.27
N CYS A 6 -5.83 -10.45 7.62
CA CYS A 6 -7.15 -11.08 7.60
C CYS A 6 -7.98 -10.84 6.32
N GLY A 7 -7.61 -9.90 5.46
CA GLY A 7 -8.38 -9.55 4.25
C GLY A 7 -9.74 -8.88 4.49
N GLN A 8 -10.21 -8.77 5.74
CA GLN A 8 -11.54 -8.25 6.09
C GLN A 8 -11.51 -6.88 6.77
N GLY A 9 -10.49 -6.61 7.60
CA GLY A 9 -10.33 -5.31 8.28
C GLY A 9 -9.90 -4.18 7.33
N HIS A 10 -10.09 -2.93 7.74
CA HIS A 10 -9.58 -1.78 7.00
C HIS A 10 -8.14 -1.45 7.41
N LEU A 11 -7.28 -1.10 6.46
CA LEU A 11 -5.90 -0.64 6.75
C LEU A 11 -5.87 0.86 7.11
N PHE A 12 -6.79 1.65 6.55
CA PHE A 12 -6.88 3.09 6.77
C PHE A 12 -8.13 3.46 7.53
N GLY A 13 -8.00 4.34 8.52
CA GLY A 13 -9.10 4.84 9.33
C GLY A 13 -9.74 6.10 8.75
N ARG A 14 -8.92 6.99 8.17
CA ARG A 14 -9.39 8.22 7.51
C ARG A 14 -8.39 8.68 6.44
N PHE A 15 -8.83 8.80 5.20
CA PHE A 15 -8.07 9.22 4.00
C PHE A 15 -6.61 8.70 3.94
N LEU A 16 -5.65 9.32 4.64
CA LEU A 16 -4.22 8.92 4.71
C LEU A 16 -3.74 8.36 6.06
N LYS A 17 -4.58 8.36 7.10
CA LYS A 17 -4.23 7.88 8.44
C LYS A 17 -4.43 6.38 8.53
N VAL A 18 -3.33 5.66 8.70
CA VAL A 18 -3.30 4.23 9.04
C VAL A 18 -3.87 4.07 10.44
N ILE A 19 -4.66 3.03 10.69
CA ILE A 19 -5.15 2.71 12.04
C ILE A 19 -4.05 2.04 12.84
N ASP A 20 -4.00 2.24 14.16
CA ASP A 20 -2.95 1.65 15.00
C ASP A 20 -3.08 0.12 15.07
N SER A 21 -4.30 -0.41 15.07
CA SER A 21 -4.53 -1.86 15.04
C SER A 21 -5.75 -2.28 14.23
N CYS A 22 -5.68 -3.48 13.66
CA CYS A 22 -6.79 -4.05 12.91
C CYS A 22 -7.95 -4.44 13.83
N LYS A 23 -9.16 -3.92 13.58
CA LYS A 23 -10.36 -4.27 14.37
C LYS A 23 -10.83 -5.73 14.24
N ALA A 24 -10.39 -6.45 13.20
CA ALA A 24 -10.82 -7.82 12.93
C ALA A 24 -9.84 -8.86 13.49
N CYS A 25 -8.53 -8.68 13.28
CA CYS A 25 -7.51 -9.63 13.71
C CYS A 25 -6.54 -9.11 14.78
N GLY A 26 -6.65 -7.84 15.19
CA GLY A 26 -5.79 -7.25 16.23
C GLY A 26 -4.36 -6.91 15.79
N GLU A 27 -4.03 -7.05 14.50
CA GLU A 27 -2.70 -6.74 13.97
C GLU A 27 -2.26 -5.31 14.28
N ASP A 28 -1.06 -5.12 14.84
CA ASP A 28 -0.49 -3.80 15.17
C ASP A 28 0.24 -3.18 13.96
N TYR A 29 -0.15 -1.97 13.58
CA TYR A 29 0.43 -1.17 12.49
C TYR A 29 1.23 0.05 12.98
N THR A 30 1.30 0.27 14.30
CA THR A 30 2.04 1.37 14.94
C THR A 30 3.53 1.50 14.52
N PRO A 31 4.27 0.41 14.17
CA PRO A 31 5.68 0.51 13.76
C PRO A 31 5.94 1.22 12.42
N GLN A 32 4.90 1.53 11.64
CA GLN A 32 5.02 2.16 10.32
C GLN A 32 5.81 3.48 10.37
N ARG A 33 6.99 3.49 9.73
CA ARG A 33 7.91 4.65 9.59
C ARG A 33 8.17 4.96 8.10
N ALA A 34 7.11 5.09 7.31
CA ALA A 34 7.17 5.03 5.85
C ALA A 34 6.62 6.27 5.16
N ASP A 35 6.67 7.44 5.78
CA ASP A 35 5.90 8.59 5.30
C ASP A 35 6.55 9.33 4.11
N ASP A 36 7.86 9.20 3.88
CA ASP A 36 8.57 9.94 2.81
C ASP A 36 8.55 9.24 1.44
N LEU A 37 8.79 7.93 1.40
CA LEU A 37 8.86 7.15 0.16
C LEU A 37 7.58 7.20 -0.71
N PRO A 38 6.36 7.18 -0.13
CA PRO A 38 5.12 7.34 -0.90
C PRO A 38 5.07 8.66 -1.65
N ALA A 39 5.50 9.78 -1.04
CA ALA A 39 5.44 11.09 -1.67
C ALA A 39 6.37 11.17 -2.88
N TYR A 40 7.61 10.65 -2.77
CA TYR A 40 8.56 10.61 -3.88
C TYR A 40 8.05 9.77 -5.06
N LEU A 41 7.48 8.60 -4.79
CA LEU A 41 6.89 7.73 -5.84
C LEU A 41 5.72 8.40 -6.56
N VAL A 42 4.83 9.06 -5.81
CA VAL A 42 3.71 9.81 -6.39
C VAL A 42 4.22 10.92 -7.29
N ILE A 43 5.17 11.74 -6.83
CA ILE A 43 5.74 12.85 -7.63
C ILE A 43 6.41 12.32 -8.89
N ALA A 44 7.19 11.23 -8.78
CA ALA A 44 7.82 10.61 -9.93
C ALA A 44 6.78 10.16 -10.97
N ILE A 45 5.75 9.42 -10.55
CA ILE A 45 4.71 8.93 -11.48
C ILE A 45 3.92 10.10 -12.08
N VAL A 46 3.44 11.02 -11.26
CA VAL A 46 2.64 12.17 -11.74
C VAL A 46 3.48 13.03 -12.68
N GLY A 47 4.74 13.32 -12.35
CA GLY A 47 5.63 14.09 -13.20
C GLY A 47 5.83 13.44 -14.57
N HIS A 48 6.08 12.13 -14.62
CA HIS A 48 6.27 11.40 -15.88
C HIS A 48 5.00 11.28 -16.73
N LEU A 49 3.81 11.44 -16.14
CA LEU A 49 2.56 11.44 -16.89
C LEU A 49 2.17 12.87 -17.33
N VAL A 50 2.23 13.83 -16.41
CA VAL A 50 1.77 15.19 -16.62
C VAL A 50 2.73 15.98 -17.50
N VAL A 51 4.05 15.88 -17.28
CA VAL A 51 5.02 16.70 -18.04
C VAL A 51 5.01 16.35 -19.53
N PRO A 52 5.06 15.08 -19.95
CA PRO A 52 4.97 14.76 -21.39
C PRO A 52 3.61 15.12 -21.98
N ALA A 53 2.52 14.95 -21.23
CA ALA A 53 1.19 15.31 -21.71
C ALA A 53 1.03 16.83 -21.88
N LEU A 54 1.56 17.62 -20.95
CA LEU A 54 1.62 19.08 -21.05
C LEU A 54 2.43 19.50 -22.27
N LEU A 55 3.62 18.92 -22.45
CA LEU A 55 4.47 19.23 -23.60
C LEU A 55 3.82 18.84 -24.93
N ALA A 56 3.14 17.69 -24.99
CA ALA A 56 2.42 17.25 -26.18
C ALA A 56 1.29 18.22 -26.55
N VAL A 57 0.53 18.71 -25.56
CA VAL A 57 -0.54 19.70 -25.79
C VAL A 57 0.03 21.04 -26.24
N GLU A 58 1.15 21.48 -25.64
CA GLU A 58 1.84 22.71 -26.04
C GLU A 58 2.32 22.66 -27.49
N MET A 59 2.93 21.53 -27.90
CA MET A 59 3.41 21.37 -29.26
C MET A 59 2.29 21.22 -30.30
N ALA A 60 1.17 20.60 -29.94
CA ALA A 60 0.08 20.36 -30.88
C ALA A 60 -0.87 21.55 -31.05
N TYR A 61 -1.12 22.30 -29.98
CA TYR A 61 -2.17 23.33 -29.96
C TYR A 61 -1.70 24.71 -29.50
N SER A 62 -0.50 24.82 -28.93
CA SER A 62 0.07 26.05 -28.35
C SER A 62 -0.96 26.94 -27.63
N PRO A 63 -1.74 26.38 -26.67
CA PRO A 63 -2.79 27.12 -26.01
C PRO A 63 -2.22 28.19 -25.08
N PRO A 64 -2.99 29.25 -24.77
CA PRO A 64 -2.51 30.32 -23.91
C PRO A 64 -2.16 29.82 -22.50
N ALA A 65 -1.07 30.35 -21.92
CA ALA A 65 -0.50 29.88 -20.66
C ALA A 65 -1.49 29.88 -19.47
N TRP A 66 -2.43 30.82 -19.42
CA TRP A 66 -3.45 30.87 -18.36
C TRP A 66 -4.37 29.65 -18.39
N LEU A 67 -4.71 29.16 -19.59
CA LEU A 67 -5.59 28.01 -19.76
C LEU A 67 -4.85 26.72 -19.35
N GLN A 68 -3.58 26.62 -19.72
CA GLN A 68 -2.72 25.53 -19.27
C GLN A 68 -2.61 25.49 -17.75
N LEU A 69 -2.37 26.63 -17.11
CA LEU A 69 -2.32 26.69 -15.65
C LEU A 69 -3.64 26.23 -15.03
N LEU A 70 -4.76 26.71 -15.56
CA LEU A 70 -6.10 26.41 -15.04
C LEU A 70 -6.46 24.91 -15.19
N ILE A 71 -5.95 24.24 -16.22
CA ILE A 71 -6.19 22.80 -16.44
C ILE A 71 -5.17 21.94 -15.69
N TRP A 72 -3.87 22.20 -15.88
CA TRP A 72 -2.81 21.32 -15.36
C TRP A 72 -2.65 21.42 -13.84
N MET A 73 -2.94 22.57 -13.22
CA MET A 73 -2.83 22.74 -11.77
C MET A 73 -3.84 21.84 -11.02
N PRO A 74 -5.16 21.86 -11.32
CA PRO A 74 -6.09 20.92 -10.69
C PRO A 74 -5.87 19.48 -11.12
N VAL A 75 -5.51 19.20 -12.38
CA VAL A 75 -5.21 17.83 -12.84
C VAL A 75 -4.06 17.23 -12.06
N THR A 76 -2.96 17.97 -11.88
CA THR A 76 -1.79 17.51 -11.12
C THR A 76 -2.12 17.31 -9.65
N GLY A 77 -2.84 18.27 -9.04
CA GLY A 77 -3.24 18.17 -7.64
C GLY A 77 -4.16 16.98 -7.37
N LEU A 78 -5.18 16.78 -8.22
CA LEU A 78 -6.09 15.64 -8.11
C LEU A 78 -5.36 14.32 -8.35
N ALA A 79 -4.51 14.25 -9.37
CA ALA A 79 -3.71 13.05 -9.65
C ALA A 79 -2.83 12.69 -8.45
N ALA A 80 -2.12 13.66 -7.87
CA ALA A 80 -1.28 13.43 -6.70
C ALA A 80 -2.10 12.93 -5.49
N LEU A 81 -3.25 13.55 -5.20
CA LEU A 81 -4.13 13.13 -4.10
C LEU A 81 -4.69 11.72 -4.30
N PHE A 82 -5.13 11.41 -5.52
CA PHE A 82 -5.65 10.08 -5.86
C PHE A 82 -4.58 8.99 -5.79
N LEU A 83 -3.32 9.31 -6.13
CA LEU A 83 -2.23 8.34 -6.12
C LEU A 83 -1.60 8.16 -4.73
N LEU A 84 -1.71 9.15 -3.84
CA LEU A 84 -1.15 9.07 -2.49
C LEU A 84 -1.75 7.93 -1.65
N GLN A 85 -3.07 7.74 -1.72
CA GLN A 85 -3.76 6.69 -0.98
C GLN A 85 -3.37 5.26 -1.43
N PRO A 86 -3.36 4.91 -2.74
CA PRO A 86 -2.90 3.61 -3.23
C PRO A 86 -1.42 3.35 -2.94
N VAL A 87 -0.55 4.33 -3.18
CA VAL A 87 0.89 4.15 -2.97
C VAL A 87 1.21 3.91 -1.50
N LYS A 88 0.68 4.73 -0.58
CA LYS A 88 0.94 4.57 0.86
C LYS A 88 0.53 3.18 1.36
N GLY A 89 -0.63 2.68 0.94
CA GLY A 89 -1.11 1.39 1.42
C GLY A 89 -0.38 0.19 0.82
N THR A 90 0.08 0.28 -0.42
CA THR A 90 0.96 -0.73 -1.02
C THR A 90 2.29 -0.82 -0.28
N ILE A 91 2.90 0.32 0.07
CA ILE A 91 4.17 0.34 0.82
C ILE A 91 3.99 -0.26 2.21
N VAL A 92 2.92 0.07 2.93
CA VAL A 92 2.62 -0.51 4.25
C VAL A 92 2.40 -2.03 4.15
N GLY A 93 1.66 -2.49 3.15
CA GLY A 93 1.46 -3.92 2.91
C GLY A 93 2.76 -4.65 2.58
N LEU A 94 3.64 -4.04 1.78
CA LEU A 94 4.95 -4.59 1.43
C LEU A 94 5.86 -4.66 2.66
N GLN A 95 5.88 -3.64 3.51
CA GLN A 95 6.63 -3.63 4.78
C GLN A 95 6.16 -4.72 5.74
N TRP A 96 4.84 -4.94 5.82
CA TRP A 96 4.26 -6.01 6.60
C TRP A 96 4.63 -7.41 6.06
N GLN A 97 4.64 -7.57 4.73
CA GLN A 97 5.03 -8.84 4.11
C GLN A 97 6.51 -9.17 4.34
N THR A 98 7.40 -8.17 4.16
CA THR A 98 8.84 -8.35 4.30
C THR A 98 9.31 -8.37 5.76
N GLY A 99 8.47 -7.93 6.71
CA GLY A 99 8.84 -7.80 8.13
C GLY A 99 9.78 -6.63 8.41
N MET A 100 9.99 -5.75 7.43
CA MET A 100 10.90 -4.61 7.55
C MET A 100 10.27 -3.47 8.39
N HIS A 101 11.10 -2.63 9.02
CA HIS A 101 10.67 -1.43 9.78
C HIS A 101 9.79 -1.70 11.02
N GLY A 102 10.10 -2.75 11.79
CA GLY A 102 9.41 -3.03 13.07
C GLY A 102 8.27 -4.06 12.97
N PHE A 103 8.00 -4.59 11.77
CA PHE A 103 7.09 -5.73 11.55
C PHE A 103 7.74 -7.10 11.79
N GLU A 104 8.91 -7.16 12.45
CA GLU A 104 9.59 -8.40 12.83
C GLU A 104 8.69 -9.33 13.67
N ALA A 105 7.94 -8.76 14.61
CA ALA A 105 7.01 -9.50 15.47
C ALA A 105 5.83 -10.08 14.68
N ALA A 106 5.26 -9.29 13.77
CA ALA A 106 4.20 -9.73 12.85
C ALA A 106 4.66 -10.88 11.95
N ARG A 107 5.88 -10.78 11.40
CA ARG A 107 6.49 -11.85 10.60
C ARG A 107 6.70 -13.13 11.42
N ARG A 108 7.25 -13.02 12.63
CA ARG A 108 7.45 -14.19 13.51
C ARG A 108 6.15 -14.89 13.86
N HIS A 109 5.07 -14.14 14.10
CA HIS A 109 3.74 -14.71 14.38
C HIS A 109 3.23 -15.54 13.20
N ARG A 110 3.31 -14.99 11.98
CA ARG A 110 2.92 -15.69 10.75
C ARG A 110 3.78 -16.93 10.48
N ASP A 111 5.10 -16.80 10.60
CA ASP A 111 6.03 -17.90 10.35
C ASP A 111 5.86 -19.02 11.42
N GLY A 112 5.46 -18.66 12.64
CA GLY A 112 5.10 -19.60 13.71
C GLY A 112 3.80 -20.36 13.43
N GLU A 113 2.76 -19.68 12.96
CA GLU A 113 1.49 -20.31 12.58
C GLU A 113 1.65 -21.26 11.38
N ALA A 114 2.47 -20.88 10.40
CA ALA A 114 2.83 -21.74 9.27
C ALA A 114 3.58 -23.00 9.72
N ARG A 115 4.49 -22.88 10.69
CA ARG A 115 5.23 -24.01 11.28
C ARG A 115 4.35 -24.95 12.10
N ASP A 116 3.42 -24.42 12.90
CA ASP A 116 2.47 -25.26 13.66
C ASP A 116 1.51 -26.01 12.71
N GLY A 117 1.08 -25.37 11.62
CA GLY A 117 0.31 -26.03 10.56
C GLY A 117 1.06 -27.21 9.94
N ASP A 118 2.33 -27.02 9.58
CA ASP A 118 3.22 -28.07 9.05
C ASP A 118 3.46 -29.19 10.08
N ALA A 119 3.64 -28.87 11.36
CA ALA A 119 3.77 -29.86 12.42
C ALA A 119 2.48 -30.67 12.67
N ARG A 120 1.31 -30.11 12.35
CA ARG A 120 0.00 -30.78 12.49
C ARG A 120 -0.34 -31.69 11.30
N LEU A 121 0.15 -31.39 10.10
CA LEU A 121 -0.02 -32.19 8.88
C LEU A 121 0.44 -33.67 8.98
N PRO A 122 1.63 -34.02 9.51
CA PRO A 122 2.06 -35.42 9.61
C PRO A 122 1.16 -36.23 10.56
N ASN A 123 0.56 -35.59 11.57
CA ASN A 123 -0.33 -36.25 12.53
C ASN A 123 -1.75 -36.51 11.96
N PHE A 124 -2.21 -35.71 10.99
CA PHE A 124 -3.48 -35.95 10.29
C PHE A 124 -3.33 -37.07 9.25
N ILE A 125 -2.32 -37.00 8.38
CA ILE A 125 -2.06 -38.03 7.35
C ILE A 125 -1.83 -39.40 8.01
N SER A 126 -1.11 -39.45 9.14
CA SER A 126 -0.86 -40.71 9.85
C SER A 126 -2.10 -41.31 10.53
N LYS A 127 -3.13 -40.50 10.83
CA LYS A 127 -4.39 -40.98 11.44
C LYS A 127 -5.45 -41.38 10.41
N GLU A 128 -5.38 -40.88 9.18
CA GLU A 128 -6.31 -41.24 8.10
C GLU A 128 -5.84 -42.44 7.26
N LEU A 129 -4.54 -42.78 7.31
CA LEU A 129 -3.96 -43.88 6.53
C LEU A 129 -3.79 -45.21 7.30
N VAL A 130 -4.21 -45.26 8.57
CA VAL A 130 -4.16 -46.48 9.40
C VAL A 130 -5.59 -46.89 9.78
N PRO A 131 -6.19 -47.89 9.09
CA PRO A 131 -7.43 -48.51 9.53
C PRO A 131 -7.24 -49.34 10.82
#